data_AF-A0A0N5D3E2-F1
#
_entry.id   AF-A0A0N5D3E2-F1
#
_cell.length_a   1.000
_cell.length_b   1.000
_cell.length_c   1.000
_cell.angle_alpha   90.00
_cell.angle_beta   90.00
_cell.angle_gamma   90.00
#
_symmetry.space_group_name_H-M   'P 1'
#
loop_
_entity.id
_entity.type
_entity.pdbx_description
1 polymer ?
#
loop_
_entity_poly.entity_id
_entity_poly.type
_entity_poly.pdbx_seq_one_letter_code
_entity_poly.pdbx_strand_id
1 'polypeptide(L)'
;MRMLDSIQAQYPGKFRQAQTLLTKEIDRVWSDIYLHAVQDYQVQPVDSQNVIILWISLEKCKLIGRILGPRGMSVRQLEAQSDCQILIRGKGSIKDPRREARLRHRFGWEHLTEPLHVLVTATDISRERCTQKLANGVQKIKTLLKSNNDEYKRLQLVQLAIINGTYRPMRAQK
;
A
#
# COMPACT_ATOMS: atom_id res chain seq x y z
N MET A 1 7.04 15.94 3.65
CA MET A 1 6.02 16.30 4.66
C MET A 1 6.64 16.83 5.94
N ARG A 2 7.48 16.07 6.69
CA ARG A 2 8.06 16.54 7.96
C ARG A 2 8.74 17.93 7.92
N MET A 3 9.39 18.27 6.80
CA MET A 3 10.06 19.57 6.62
C MET A 3 9.10 20.73 6.35
N LEU A 4 7.95 20.47 5.71
CA LEU A 4 6.89 21.47 5.50
C LEU A 4 6.11 21.71 6.79
N ASP A 5 5.85 20.64 7.54
CA ASP A 5 5.18 20.72 8.84
C ASP A 5 6.04 21.50 9.85
N SER A 6 7.38 21.32 9.82
CA SER A 6 8.30 22.10 10.66
C SER A 6 8.37 23.57 10.27
N ILE A 7 8.37 23.89 8.97
CA ILE A 7 8.36 25.29 8.48
C ILE A 7 7.05 25.98 8.82
N GLN A 8 5.92 25.28 8.72
CA GLN A 8 4.60 25.80 9.09
C GLN A 8 4.49 26.04 10.60
N ALA A 9 5.09 25.17 11.43
CA ALA A 9 5.18 25.37 12.87
C ALA A 9 6.08 26.56 13.25
N GLN A 10 7.14 26.81 12.46
CA GLN A 10 8.10 27.88 12.71
C GLN A 10 7.60 29.26 12.24
N TYR A 11 6.75 29.31 11.20
CA TYR A 11 6.18 30.54 10.65
C TYR A 11 4.69 30.40 10.34
N PRO A 12 3.81 30.41 11.37
CA PRO A 12 2.38 30.27 11.17
C PRO A 12 1.82 31.43 10.34
N GLY A 13 1.09 31.12 9.26
CA GLY A 13 0.34 32.08 8.45
C GLY A 13 1.11 32.86 7.38
N LYS A 14 2.46 32.95 7.45
CA LYS A 14 3.25 33.77 6.51
C LYS A 14 3.36 33.19 5.09
N PHE A 15 3.35 31.87 4.95
CA PHE A 15 3.58 31.18 3.66
C PHE A 15 2.37 30.39 3.16
N ARG A 16 1.15 30.86 3.49
CA ARG A 16 -0.09 30.13 3.18
C ARG A 16 -0.27 29.88 1.68
N GLN A 17 -0.04 30.89 0.83
CA GLN A 17 -0.14 30.71 -0.63
C GLN A 17 0.96 29.78 -1.16
N ALA A 18 2.20 29.97 -0.72
CA ALA A 18 3.32 29.13 -1.14
C ALA A 18 3.12 27.66 -0.77
N GLN A 19 2.65 27.38 0.45
CA GLN A 19 2.34 26.03 0.88
C GLN A 19 1.20 25.41 0.07
N THR A 20 0.19 26.21 -0.29
CA THR A 20 -0.92 25.75 -1.13
C THR A 20 -0.44 25.38 -2.54
N LEU A 21 0.40 26.22 -3.14
CA LEU A 21 1.01 25.96 -4.46
C LEU A 21 1.90 24.71 -4.40
N LEU A 22 2.73 24.59 -3.39
CA LEU A 22 3.66 23.48 -3.22
C LEU A 22 2.92 22.15 -2.96
N THR A 23 1.83 22.18 -2.18
CA THR A 23 0.98 21.00 -1.99
C THR A 23 0.26 20.62 -3.27
N LYS A 24 -0.25 21.60 -4.04
CA LYS A 24 -0.86 21.35 -5.35
C LYS A 24 0.13 20.73 -6.32
N GLU A 25 1.38 21.21 -6.34
CA GLU A 25 2.40 20.70 -7.25
C GLU A 25 2.90 19.32 -6.84
N ILE A 26 3.04 19.07 -5.54
CA ILE A 26 3.26 17.72 -5.01
C ILE A 26 2.13 16.79 -5.46
N ASP A 27 0.87 17.17 -5.28
CA ASP A 27 -0.27 16.34 -5.69
C ASP A 27 -0.31 16.12 -7.22
N ARG A 28 0.09 17.12 -8.02
CA ARG A 28 0.20 17.01 -9.48
C ARG A 28 1.30 16.03 -9.87
N VAL A 29 2.53 16.23 -9.37
CA VAL A 29 3.67 15.36 -9.67
C VAL A 29 3.41 13.93 -9.19
N TRP A 30 2.80 13.74 -8.02
CA TRP A 30 2.40 12.40 -7.58
C TRP A 30 1.31 11.81 -8.47
N SER A 31 0.38 12.61 -9.00
CA SER A 31 -0.62 12.12 -9.95
C SER A 31 0.04 11.69 -11.26
N ASP A 32 0.98 12.47 -11.79
CA ASP A 32 1.72 12.15 -13.02
C ASP A 32 2.63 10.92 -12.83
N ILE A 33 3.38 10.86 -11.71
CA ILE A 33 4.17 9.67 -11.34
C ILE A 33 3.27 8.46 -11.18
N TYR A 34 2.11 8.60 -10.54
CA TYR A 34 1.17 7.49 -10.36
C TYR A 34 0.57 7.06 -11.71
N LEU A 35 0.22 8.00 -12.59
CA LEU A 35 -0.29 7.70 -13.93
C LEU A 35 0.77 7.04 -14.80
N HIS A 36 2.03 7.48 -14.75
CA HIS A 36 3.14 6.81 -15.43
C HIS A 36 3.46 5.45 -14.81
N ALA A 37 3.49 5.33 -13.49
CA ALA A 37 3.65 4.04 -12.83
C ALA A 37 2.47 3.11 -13.14
N VAL A 38 1.26 3.64 -13.33
CA VAL A 38 0.06 2.92 -13.77
C VAL A 38 0.08 2.63 -15.27
N GLN A 39 0.79 3.40 -16.11
CA GLN A 39 1.05 3.08 -17.52
C GLN A 39 2.11 1.99 -17.66
N ASP A 40 3.15 2.00 -16.83
CA ASP A 40 4.07 0.86 -16.69
C ASP A 40 3.36 -0.36 -16.07
N TYR A 41 2.31 -0.12 -15.27
CA TYR A 41 1.39 -1.15 -14.74
C TYR A 41 0.16 -1.42 -15.62
N GLN A 42 -0.03 -0.72 -16.74
CA GLN A 42 -0.88 -1.24 -17.79
C GLN A 42 -0.02 -2.37 -18.31
N VAL A 43 -0.30 -3.56 -17.78
CA VAL A 43 0.11 -4.83 -18.38
C VAL A 43 -0.16 -4.63 -19.85
N GLN A 44 0.91 -4.37 -20.63
CA GLN A 44 0.77 -4.44 -22.07
C GLN A 44 0.13 -5.80 -22.29
N PRO A 45 -0.95 -5.91 -23.09
CA PRO A 45 -1.39 -7.21 -23.53
C PRO A 45 -0.23 -7.75 -24.37
N VAL A 46 0.74 -8.38 -23.69
CA VAL A 46 1.71 -9.23 -24.34
C VAL A 46 0.83 -10.38 -24.77
N ASP A 47 0.57 -10.45 -26.07
CA ASP A 47 -0.46 -11.23 -26.78
C ASP A 47 -0.43 -12.76 -26.53
N SER A 48 0.10 -13.24 -25.41
CA SER A 48 0.21 -14.64 -25.03
C SER A 48 0.33 -14.89 -23.51
N GLN A 49 0.22 -13.89 -22.63
CA GLN A 49 0.30 -14.11 -21.18
C GLN A 49 -1.09 -14.18 -20.53
N ASN A 50 -1.31 -15.24 -19.76
CA ASN A 50 -2.56 -15.41 -19.02
C ASN A 50 -2.51 -14.53 -17.77
N VAL A 51 -3.48 -13.62 -17.63
CA VAL A 51 -3.62 -12.77 -16.43
C VAL A 51 -4.84 -13.22 -15.64
N ILE A 52 -4.64 -13.59 -14.36
CA ILE A 52 -5.75 -13.95 -13.47
C ILE A 52 -5.77 -12.98 -12.29
N ILE A 53 -6.94 -12.39 -12.04
CA ILE A 53 -7.18 -11.44 -10.96
C ILE A 53 -8.12 -12.09 -9.95
N LEU A 54 -7.75 -12.11 -8.67
CA LEU A 54 -8.63 -12.51 -7.58
C LEU A 54 -8.93 -11.36 -6.63
N TRP A 55 -10.19 -11.26 -6.27
CA TRP A 55 -10.71 -10.31 -5.31
C TRP A 55 -10.82 -10.91 -3.90
N ILE A 56 -10.19 -10.27 -2.91
CA ILE A 56 -10.29 -10.65 -1.50
C ILE A 56 -10.88 -9.47 -0.71
N SER A 57 -12.13 -9.61 -0.25
CA SER A 57 -12.78 -8.62 0.61
C SER A 57 -12.13 -8.57 2.00
N LEU A 58 -11.92 -7.35 2.53
CA LEU A 58 -11.40 -7.10 3.87
C LEU A 58 -12.46 -6.39 4.70
N GLU A 59 -12.82 -6.97 5.85
CA GLU A 59 -13.80 -6.35 6.75
C GLU A 59 -13.18 -5.21 7.59
N LYS A 60 -11.86 -5.21 7.81
CA LYS A 60 -11.20 -4.30 8.78
C LYS A 60 -9.97 -3.61 8.21
N CYS A 61 -9.94 -2.29 8.26
CA CYS A 61 -8.80 -1.45 7.85
C CYS A 61 -7.50 -1.76 8.63
N LYS A 62 -7.59 -2.27 9.86
CA LYS A 62 -6.43 -2.66 10.68
C LYS A 62 -5.60 -3.78 10.04
N LEU A 63 -6.17 -4.53 9.10
CA LEU A 63 -5.50 -5.63 8.38
C LEU A 63 -4.57 -5.11 7.27
N ILE A 64 -4.85 -3.92 6.72
CA ILE A 64 -4.03 -3.28 5.68
C ILE A 64 -2.60 -3.03 6.19
N GLY A 65 -2.49 -2.47 7.39
CA GLY A 65 -1.19 -2.16 8.00
C GLY A 65 -0.31 -3.39 8.21
N ARG A 66 -0.95 -4.56 8.42
CA ARG A 66 -0.26 -5.84 8.56
C ARG A 66 0.25 -6.38 7.22
N ILE A 67 -0.54 -6.23 6.15
CA ILE A 67 -0.13 -6.64 4.80
C ILE A 67 1.01 -5.75 4.30
N LEU A 68 0.87 -4.43 4.43
CA LEU A 68 1.89 -3.48 3.95
C LEU A 68 3.18 -3.57 4.76
N GLY A 69 3.07 -3.64 6.08
CA GLY A 69 4.22 -3.58 6.98
C GLY A 69 4.98 -2.25 6.92
N PRO A 70 6.18 -2.18 7.53
CA PRO A 70 6.96 -0.95 7.57
C PRO A 70 7.37 -0.51 6.17
N ARG A 71 6.99 0.71 5.76
CA ARG A 71 7.28 1.30 4.44
C ARG A 71 6.89 0.41 3.23
N GLY A 72 5.93 -0.50 3.38
CA GLY A 72 5.55 -1.42 2.30
C GLY A 72 6.54 -2.58 2.08
N MET A 73 7.47 -2.82 3.00
CA MET A 73 8.44 -3.91 2.86
C MET A 73 7.77 -5.29 2.91
N SER A 74 6.74 -5.46 3.74
CA SER A 74 6.07 -6.76 3.88
C SER A 74 5.26 -7.13 2.65
N VAL A 75 4.56 -6.17 2.02
CA VAL A 75 3.84 -6.44 0.77
C VAL A 75 4.82 -6.76 -0.35
N ARG A 76 5.94 -6.04 -0.47
CA ARG A 76 6.98 -6.35 -1.47
C ARG A 76 7.59 -7.72 -1.29
N GLN A 77 7.86 -8.12 -0.04
CA GLN A 77 8.34 -9.46 0.26
C GLN A 77 7.29 -10.51 -0.10
N LEU A 78 6.02 -10.25 0.17
CA LEU A 78 4.92 -11.15 -0.16
C LEU A 78 4.76 -11.31 -1.67
N GLU A 79 4.84 -10.22 -2.44
CA GLU A 79 4.85 -10.22 -3.90
C GLU A 79 6.03 -11.03 -4.44
N ALA A 80 7.25 -10.75 -3.98
CA ALA A 80 8.47 -11.47 -4.41
C ALA A 80 8.44 -12.97 -4.10
N GLN A 81 7.78 -13.38 -3.01
CA GLN A 81 7.69 -14.81 -2.65
C GLN A 81 6.50 -15.54 -3.30
N SER A 82 5.55 -14.81 -3.89
CA SER A 82 4.36 -15.40 -4.51
C SER A 82 4.35 -15.26 -6.03
N ASP A 83 5.30 -14.50 -6.60
CA ASP A 83 5.27 -14.07 -8.00
C ASP A 83 3.90 -13.54 -8.42
N CYS A 84 3.26 -12.84 -7.49
CA CYS A 84 1.96 -12.20 -7.68
C CYS A 84 2.12 -10.72 -7.37
N GLN A 85 1.35 -9.91 -8.07
CA GLN A 85 1.17 -8.50 -7.77
C GLN A 85 0.01 -8.34 -6.77
N ILE A 86 0.20 -7.54 -5.74
CA ILE A 86 -0.78 -7.35 -4.66
C ILE A 86 -1.16 -5.87 -4.55
N LEU A 87 -2.41 -5.56 -4.87
CA LEU A 87 -2.95 -4.20 -4.86
C LEU A 87 -4.05 -4.04 -3.82
N ILE A 88 -3.93 -3.04 -2.95
CA ILE A 88 -4.97 -2.72 -1.97
C ILE A 88 -5.86 -1.62 -2.54
N ARG A 89 -7.16 -1.87 -2.61
CA ARG A 89 -8.17 -1.01 -3.24
C ARG A 89 -9.42 -0.94 -2.34
N GLY A 90 -10.42 -0.14 -2.73
CA GLY A 90 -11.62 0.08 -1.91
C GLY A 90 -11.55 1.27 -0.95
N LYS A 91 -12.70 1.54 -0.32
CA LYS A 91 -12.93 2.57 0.71
C LYS A 91 -12.12 2.29 1.97
N GLY A 92 -11.38 3.27 2.47
CA GLY A 92 -10.48 3.11 3.63
C GLY A 92 -9.10 2.54 3.29
N SER A 93 -8.77 2.37 2.00
CA SER A 93 -7.41 2.03 1.54
C SER A 93 -6.42 3.18 1.77
N ILE A 94 -6.91 4.42 1.86
CA ILE A 94 -6.10 5.61 2.10
C ILE A 94 -6.12 5.94 3.59
N LYS A 95 -4.94 6.18 4.16
CA LYS A 95 -4.78 6.50 5.59
C LYS A 95 -5.59 7.72 6.05
N ASP A 96 -5.65 8.76 5.22
CA ASP A 96 -6.37 10.00 5.54
C ASP A 96 -7.74 10.05 4.84
N PRO A 97 -8.86 10.00 5.58
CA PRO A 97 -10.20 10.01 5.00
C PRO A 97 -10.53 11.33 4.29
N ARG A 98 -9.91 12.46 4.68
CA ARG A 98 -10.12 13.74 3.99
C ARG A 98 -9.50 13.73 2.61
N ARG A 99 -8.32 13.10 2.47
CA ARG A 99 -7.66 12.91 1.18
C ARG A 99 -8.44 11.93 0.32
N GLU A 100 -8.94 10.85 0.90
CA GLU A 100 -9.79 9.88 0.21
C GLU A 100 -11.04 10.51 -0.40
N ALA A 101 -11.75 11.35 0.37
CA ALA A 101 -12.94 12.03 -0.13
C ALA A 101 -12.66 12.97 -1.31
N ARG A 102 -11.48 13.63 -1.33
CA ARG A 102 -11.07 14.51 -2.45
C ARG A 102 -10.64 13.75 -3.70
N LEU A 103 -10.11 12.55 -3.53
CA LEU A 103 -9.65 11.70 -4.64
C LEU A 103 -10.79 10.86 -5.21
N ARG A 104 -11.86 10.64 -4.44
CA ARG A 104 -13.07 9.98 -4.92
C ARG A 104 -13.60 10.71 -6.16
N HIS A 105 -14.04 9.96 -7.17
CA HIS A 105 -14.49 10.44 -8.48
C HIS A 105 -13.41 11.04 -9.41
N ARG A 106 -12.12 10.89 -9.07
CA ARG A 106 -11.03 11.14 -10.03
C ARG A 106 -10.76 9.90 -10.85
N PHE A 107 -10.34 10.10 -12.11
CA PHE A 107 -9.91 9.01 -12.97
C PHE A 107 -8.77 8.21 -12.30
N GLY A 108 -8.88 6.88 -12.29
CA GLY A 108 -7.97 5.97 -11.58
C GLY A 108 -8.27 5.74 -10.09
N TRP A 109 -9.21 6.49 -9.49
CA TRP A 109 -9.62 6.37 -8.08
C TRP A 109 -11.08 5.94 -7.91
N GLU A 110 -11.68 5.40 -8.96
CA GLU A 110 -13.07 4.91 -8.96
C GLU A 110 -13.28 3.80 -7.93
N HIS A 111 -12.26 2.97 -7.71
CA HIS A 111 -12.24 1.92 -6.69
C HIS A 111 -12.46 2.42 -5.25
N LEU A 112 -12.42 3.73 -4.97
CA LEU A 112 -12.68 4.28 -3.63
C LEU A 112 -14.17 4.24 -3.23
N THR A 113 -15.07 3.90 -4.15
CA THR A 113 -16.50 3.63 -3.84
C THR A 113 -16.76 2.17 -3.46
N GLU A 114 -15.88 1.26 -3.89
CA GLU A 114 -15.98 -0.17 -3.62
C GLU A 114 -15.60 -0.49 -2.16
N PRO A 115 -16.06 -1.61 -1.58
CA PRO A 115 -15.64 -2.02 -0.24
C PRO A 115 -14.14 -2.32 -0.23
N LEU A 116 -13.50 -2.20 0.94
CA LEU A 116 -12.07 -2.46 1.10
C LEU A 116 -11.70 -3.87 0.64
N HIS A 117 -10.71 -3.99 -0.23
CA HIS A 117 -10.30 -5.27 -0.76
C HIS A 117 -8.85 -5.30 -1.23
N VAL A 118 -8.36 -6.52 -1.48
CA VAL A 118 -7.06 -6.79 -2.08
C VAL A 118 -7.28 -7.47 -3.43
N LEU A 119 -6.64 -6.92 -4.46
CA LEU A 119 -6.50 -7.52 -5.78
C LEU A 119 -5.18 -8.27 -5.81
N VAL A 120 -5.23 -9.55 -6.15
CA VAL A 120 -4.05 -10.36 -6.41
C VAL A 120 -4.05 -10.70 -7.89
N THR A 121 -3.00 -10.28 -8.58
CA THR A 121 -2.83 -10.53 -10.02
C THR A 121 -1.63 -11.43 -10.23
N ALA A 122 -1.81 -12.49 -11.02
CA ALA A 122 -0.72 -13.38 -11.43
C ALA A 122 -0.60 -13.36 -12.95
N THR A 123 0.64 -13.26 -13.45
CA THR A 123 0.98 -13.25 -14.87
C THR A 123 1.97 -14.37 -15.16
N ASP A 124 1.64 -15.25 -16.10
CA ASP A 124 2.50 -16.36 -16.54
C ASP A 124 2.09 -16.81 -17.94
N ILE A 125 2.93 -17.63 -18.57
CA ILE A 125 2.72 -18.20 -19.89
C ILE A 125 1.62 -19.27 -19.82
N SER A 126 1.66 -20.12 -18.79
CA SER A 126 0.66 -21.18 -18.59
C SER A 126 -0.42 -20.77 -17.59
N ARG A 127 -1.68 -20.98 -17.96
CA ARG A 127 -2.84 -20.77 -17.08
C ARG A 127 -2.75 -21.56 -15.78
N GLU A 128 -2.22 -22.78 -15.83
CA GLU A 128 -2.08 -23.62 -14.65
C GLU A 128 -1.06 -23.03 -13.66
N ARG A 129 0.06 -22.51 -14.16
CA ARG A 129 1.06 -21.80 -13.33
C ARG A 129 0.48 -20.51 -12.74
N CYS A 130 -0.30 -19.74 -13.49
CA CYS A 130 -1.02 -18.58 -12.95
C CYS A 130 -1.92 -18.98 -11.79
N THR A 131 -2.70 -20.06 -11.94
CA THR A 131 -3.61 -20.52 -10.87
C THR A 131 -2.85 -20.98 -9.64
N GLN A 132 -1.71 -21.65 -9.80
CA GLN A 132 -0.85 -22.09 -8.68
C GLN A 132 -0.23 -20.90 -7.94
N LYS A 133 0.34 -19.93 -8.68
CA LYS A 133 0.88 -18.68 -8.12
C LYS A 133 -0.21 -17.93 -7.33
N LEU A 134 -1.37 -17.76 -7.96
CA LEU A 134 -2.52 -17.09 -7.35
C LEU A 134 -2.98 -17.82 -6.08
N ALA A 135 -3.12 -19.14 -6.13
CA ALA A 135 -3.50 -19.94 -4.95
C ALA A 135 -2.50 -19.77 -3.81
N ASN A 136 -1.20 -19.79 -4.10
CA ASN A 136 -0.13 -19.57 -3.13
C ASN A 136 -0.20 -18.15 -2.53
N GLY A 137 -0.32 -17.11 -3.38
CA GLY A 137 -0.46 -15.72 -2.92
C GLY A 137 -1.67 -15.52 -2.02
N VAL A 138 -2.82 -16.08 -2.42
CA VAL A 138 -4.07 -16.01 -1.66
C VAL A 138 -3.96 -16.76 -0.34
N GLN A 139 -3.32 -17.92 -0.32
CA GLN A 139 -3.10 -18.69 0.90
C GLN A 139 -2.19 -17.94 1.88
N LYS A 140 -1.12 -17.29 1.40
CA LYS A 140 -0.25 -16.47 2.24
C LYS A 140 -0.99 -15.26 2.81
N ILE A 141 -1.75 -14.54 1.99
CA ILE A 141 -2.59 -13.42 2.44
C ILE A 141 -3.60 -13.89 3.48
N LYS A 142 -4.35 -14.97 3.21
CA LYS A 142 -5.32 -15.53 4.16
C LYS A 142 -4.65 -15.94 5.47
N THR A 143 -3.46 -16.52 5.42
CA THR A 143 -2.69 -16.89 6.62
C THR A 143 -2.30 -15.66 7.44
N LEU A 144 -1.81 -14.59 6.78
CA LEU A 144 -1.49 -13.32 7.42
C LEU A 144 -2.73 -12.65 8.05
N LEU A 145 -3.90 -12.80 7.42
CA LEU A 145 -5.17 -12.24 7.89
C LEU A 145 -5.81 -13.05 9.03
N LYS A 146 -5.75 -14.39 8.98
CA LYS A 146 -6.33 -15.29 9.99
C LYS A 146 -5.54 -15.33 11.28
N SER A 147 -4.22 -15.25 11.19
CA SER A 147 -3.37 -15.48 12.35
C SER A 147 -3.53 -14.32 13.35
N ASN A 148 -4.07 -14.59 14.54
CA ASN A 148 -3.97 -13.69 15.70
C ASN A 148 -2.50 -13.58 16.22
N ASN A 149 -1.49 -13.84 15.39
CA ASN A 149 -0.09 -13.65 15.73
C ASN A 149 0.21 -12.19 16.05
N ASP A 150 0.19 -11.88 17.34
CA ASP A 150 0.78 -10.66 17.87
C ASP A 150 2.27 -10.57 17.54
N GLU A 151 2.94 -11.70 17.35
CA GLU A 151 4.38 -11.76 17.08
C GLU A 151 4.77 -11.15 15.72
N TYR A 152 4.06 -11.46 14.64
CA TYR A 152 4.36 -10.90 13.32
C TYR A 152 4.20 -9.37 13.31
N LYS A 153 3.12 -8.89 13.94
CA LYS A 153 2.88 -7.46 14.11
C LYS A 153 3.95 -6.82 15.00
N ARG A 154 4.37 -7.49 16.07
CA ARG A 154 5.45 -7.04 16.96
C ARG A 154 6.76 -6.86 16.20
N LEU A 155 7.14 -7.83 15.36
CA LEU A 155 8.33 -7.75 14.51
C LEU A 155 8.26 -6.56 13.54
N GLN A 156 7.11 -6.33 12.89
CA GLN A 156 6.91 -5.17 12.02
C GLN A 156 7.05 -3.83 12.78
N LEU A 157 6.51 -3.75 14.00
CA LEU A 157 6.61 -2.55 14.84
C LEU A 157 8.04 -2.31 15.34
N VAL A 158 8.77 -3.37 15.70
CA VAL A 158 10.19 -3.30 16.05
C VAL A 158 11.00 -2.82 14.86
N GLN A 159 10.81 -3.40 13.69
CA GLN A 159 11.48 -3.00 12.45
C GLN A 159 11.18 -1.53 12.12
N LEU A 160 9.92 -1.09 12.28
CA LEU A 160 9.55 0.31 12.08
C LEU A 160 10.26 1.24 13.08
N ALA A 161 10.37 0.85 14.35
CA ALA A 161 11.06 1.62 15.37
C ALA A 161 12.56 1.74 15.08
N ILE A 162 13.19 0.67 14.56
CA ILE A 162 14.59 0.69 14.11
C ILE A 162 14.74 1.66 12.94
N ILE A 163 13.88 1.57 11.92
CA ILE A 163 13.89 2.46 10.74
C ILE A 163 13.71 3.94 11.15
N ASN A 164 12.93 4.20 12.18
CA ASN A 164 12.67 5.55 12.68
C ASN A 164 13.72 6.03 13.70
N GLY A 165 14.67 5.18 14.11
CA GLY A 165 15.66 5.51 15.14
C GLY A 165 15.07 5.66 16.56
N THR A 166 13.85 5.18 16.79
CA THR A 166 13.15 5.28 18.09
C THR A 166 13.18 3.98 18.88
N TYR A 167 13.88 2.95 18.39
CA TYR A 167 13.99 1.67 19.06
C TYR A 167 14.78 1.79 20.36
N ARG A 168 14.16 1.35 21.47
CA ARG A 168 14.82 1.25 22.77
C ARG A 168 14.92 -0.23 23.13
N PRO A 169 16.11 -0.83 23.10
CA PRO A 169 16.26 -2.19 23.61
C PRO A 169 15.91 -2.19 25.10
N MET A 170 15.11 -3.17 25.54
CA MET A 170 14.85 -3.37 26.95
C MET A 170 16.21 -3.58 27.62
N ARG A 171 16.66 -2.63 28.46
CA ARG A 171 17.87 -2.83 29.26
C ARG A 171 17.58 -4.00 30.20
N ALA A 172 18.22 -5.14 29.97
CA ALA A 172 18.33 -6.16 30.99
C ALA A 172 19.01 -5.50 32.19
N GLN A 173 18.26 -5.31 33.27
CA GLN A 173 18.85 -4.94 34.56
C GLN A 173 19.81 -6.07 34.93
N LYS A 174 21.07 -5.71 35.07
CA LYS A 174 22.13 -6.59 35.57
C LYS A 174 22.25 -6.40 37.06
#